data_AF-A0A315E3B3-F1
#
_entry.id   AF-A0A315E3B3-F1
#
_cell.length_a   1.000
_cell.length_b   1.000
_cell.length_c   1.000
_cell.angle_alpha   90.00
_cell.angle_beta   90.00
_cell.angle_gamma   90.00
#
_symmetry.space_group_name_H-M   'P 1'
#
loop_
_entity.id
_entity.type
_entity.pdbx_description
1 polymer ?
#
loop_
_entity_poly.entity_id
_entity_poly.type
_entity_poly.pdbx_seq_one_letter_code
_entity_poly.pdbx_strand_id
1 'polypeptide(L)'
;MSNFAAQLKTEISRIAKKETRAQATVLKKAQATHRAEIADLKRRIASLEAVVRRLAKTSARPTTPPKEEDEPQGLRFRADGFASLRKKFGVSATQMAQLLGVSNQSVYHWETGKSRPRAAQLQAIAAVRKLGKKQVAERLAAHAQEPTAK
;
A
#
# COMPACT_ATOMS: atom_id res chain seq x y z
N MET A 1 -69.93 -48.25 -14.59
CA MET A 1 -69.21 -48.13 -15.88
C MET A 1 -68.35 -46.86 -15.81
N SER A 2 -67.03 -46.96 -15.70
CA SER A 2 -66.17 -45.78 -15.68
C SER A 2 -66.15 -45.12 -17.05
N ASN A 3 -66.50 -43.84 -17.13
CA ASN A 3 -66.48 -43.05 -18.36
C ASN A 3 -65.02 -42.78 -18.78
N PHE A 4 -64.67 -43.06 -20.04
CA PHE A 4 -63.33 -42.84 -20.62
C PHE A 4 -62.77 -41.44 -20.31
N ALA A 5 -63.62 -40.41 -20.36
CA ALA A 5 -63.22 -39.04 -20.03
C ALA A 5 -62.69 -38.88 -18.59
N ALA A 6 -63.22 -39.65 -17.63
CA ALA A 6 -62.75 -39.61 -16.24
C ALA A 6 -61.39 -40.31 -16.08
N GLN A 7 -61.17 -41.41 -16.79
CA GLN A 7 -59.87 -42.11 -16.82
C GLN A 7 -58.79 -41.24 -17.47
N LEU A 8 -59.10 -40.61 -18.62
CA LEU A 8 -58.18 -39.71 -19.31
C LEU A 8 -57.76 -38.53 -18.43
N LYS A 9 -58.71 -37.86 -17.75
CA LYS A 9 -58.42 -36.74 -16.84
C LYS A 9 -57.53 -37.18 -15.67
N THR A 10 -57.72 -38.39 -15.17
CA THR A 10 -56.92 -38.97 -14.09
C THR A 10 -55.48 -39.20 -14.56
N GLU A 11 -55.30 -39.77 -15.75
CA GLU A 11 -53.97 -39.98 -16.34
C GLU A 11 -53.26 -38.66 -16.67
N ILE A 12 -53.95 -37.67 -17.25
CA ILE A 12 -53.40 -36.33 -17.50
C ILE A 12 -52.93 -35.70 -16.18
N SER A 13 -53.76 -35.77 -15.13
CA SER A 13 -53.40 -35.23 -13.81
C SER A 13 -52.20 -35.95 -13.21
N ARG A 14 -52.10 -37.28 -13.39
CA ARG A 14 -50.98 -38.08 -12.91
C ARG A 14 -49.68 -37.71 -13.62
N ILE A 15 -49.71 -37.60 -14.95
CA ILE A 15 -48.54 -37.22 -15.76
C ILE A 15 -48.13 -35.77 -15.45
N ALA A 16 -49.07 -34.83 -15.41
CA ALA A 16 -48.78 -33.44 -15.06
C ALA A 16 -48.12 -33.32 -13.67
N LYS A 17 -48.64 -34.05 -12.66
CA LYS A 17 -48.03 -34.10 -11.32
C LYS A 17 -46.63 -34.75 -11.33
N LYS A 18 -46.40 -35.74 -12.19
CA LYS A 18 -45.09 -36.39 -12.34
C LYS A 18 -44.07 -35.42 -12.93
N GLU A 19 -44.41 -34.76 -14.03
CA GLU A 19 -43.53 -33.82 -14.73
C GLU A 19 -43.22 -32.59 -13.86
N THR A 20 -44.23 -32.00 -13.22
CA THR A 20 -44.03 -30.85 -12.31
C THR A 20 -43.13 -31.21 -11.13
N ARG A 21 -43.27 -32.42 -10.55
CA ARG A 21 -42.37 -32.90 -9.49
C ARG A 21 -40.95 -33.09 -10.02
N ALA A 22 -40.77 -33.67 -11.20
CA ALA A 22 -39.46 -33.88 -11.80
C ALA A 22 -38.73 -32.55 -12.06
N GLN A 23 -39.43 -31.53 -12.56
CA GLN A 23 -38.86 -30.19 -12.75
C GLN A 23 -38.55 -29.51 -11.40
N ALA A 24 -39.46 -29.61 -10.43
CA ALA A 24 -39.27 -29.02 -9.11
C ALA A 24 -38.08 -29.62 -8.35
N THR A 25 -37.80 -30.92 -8.48
CA THR A 25 -36.64 -31.55 -7.84
C THR A 25 -35.32 -31.07 -8.43
N VAL A 26 -35.24 -30.93 -9.76
CA VAL A 26 -34.07 -30.37 -10.45
C VAL A 26 -33.82 -28.93 -10.00
N LEU A 27 -34.86 -28.09 -9.97
CA LEU A 27 -34.76 -26.70 -9.52
C LEU A 27 -34.35 -26.59 -8.05
N LYS A 28 -34.92 -27.41 -7.16
CA LYS A 28 -34.53 -27.44 -5.75
C LYS A 28 -33.07 -27.84 -5.56
N LYS A 29 -32.58 -28.81 -6.35
CA LYS A 29 -31.18 -29.22 -6.32
C LYS A 29 -30.25 -28.08 -6.75
N ALA A 30 -30.55 -27.43 -7.88
CA ALA A 30 -29.79 -26.27 -8.35
C ALA A 30 -29.80 -25.13 -7.32
N GLN A 31 -30.96 -24.83 -6.73
CA GLN A 31 -31.08 -23.82 -5.68
C GLN A 31 -30.22 -24.14 -4.45
N ALA A 32 -30.17 -25.40 -4.01
CA ALA A 32 -29.34 -25.82 -2.89
C ALA A 32 -27.85 -25.64 -3.22
N THR A 33 -27.41 -26.03 -4.41
CA THR A 33 -26.04 -25.83 -4.90
C THR A 33 -25.67 -24.34 -4.93
N HIS A 34 -26.51 -23.49 -5.54
CA HIS A 34 -26.24 -22.05 -5.60
C HIS A 34 -26.21 -21.40 -4.20
N ARG A 35 -27.06 -21.84 -3.26
CA ARG A 35 -27.00 -21.34 -1.89
C ARG A 35 -25.69 -21.72 -1.20
N ALA A 36 -25.18 -22.93 -1.42
CA ALA A 36 -23.89 -23.36 -0.90
C ALA A 36 -22.75 -22.54 -1.52
N GLU A 37 -22.74 -22.38 -2.84
CA GLU A 37 -21.76 -21.54 -3.56
C GLU A 37 -21.75 -20.09 -3.07
N ILE A 38 -22.93 -19.48 -2.90
CA ILE A 38 -23.06 -18.13 -2.34
C ILE A 38 -22.50 -18.06 -0.92
N ALA A 39 -22.75 -19.06 -0.09
CA ALA A 39 -22.21 -19.09 1.26
C ALA A 39 -20.67 -19.17 1.26
N ASP A 40 -20.09 -20.00 0.40
CA ASP A 40 -18.65 -20.15 0.29
C ASP A 40 -17.98 -18.90 -0.30
N LEU A 41 -18.59 -18.28 -1.31
CA LEU A 41 -18.14 -16.99 -1.84
C LEU A 41 -18.17 -15.89 -0.76
N LYS A 42 -19.25 -15.80 0.02
CA LYS A 42 -19.34 -14.85 1.14
C LYS A 42 -18.26 -15.09 2.19
N ARG A 43 -17.98 -16.35 2.55
CA ARG A 43 -16.87 -16.71 3.44
C ARG A 43 -15.52 -16.30 2.87
N ARG A 44 -15.30 -16.52 1.57
CA ARG A 44 -14.05 -16.14 0.90
C ARG A 44 -13.87 -14.63 0.88
N ILE A 45 -14.92 -13.86 0.57
CA ILE A 45 -14.91 -12.39 0.63
C ILE A 45 -14.55 -11.93 2.04
N ALA A 46 -15.23 -12.42 3.07
CA ALA A 46 -14.92 -12.07 4.45
C ALA A 46 -13.46 -12.37 4.83
N SER A 47 -12.91 -13.51 4.37
CA SER A 47 -11.51 -13.86 4.61
C SER A 47 -10.53 -12.90 3.91
N LEU A 48 -10.81 -12.51 2.67
CA LEU A 48 -9.99 -11.59 1.90
C LEU A 48 -10.05 -10.18 2.49
N GLU A 49 -11.23 -9.71 2.88
CA GLU A 49 -11.40 -8.44 3.59
C GLU A 49 -10.60 -8.42 4.89
N ALA A 50 -10.59 -9.52 5.66
CA ALA A 50 -9.77 -9.62 6.87
C ALA A 50 -8.26 -9.54 6.56
N VAL A 51 -7.80 -10.18 5.47
CA VAL A 51 -6.41 -10.09 5.02
C VAL A 51 -6.07 -8.65 4.61
N VAL A 52 -6.92 -7.99 3.83
CA VAL A 52 -6.72 -6.58 3.42
C VAL A 52 -6.65 -5.66 4.64
N ARG A 53 -7.56 -5.81 5.61
CA ARG A 53 -7.52 -5.02 6.86
C ARG A 53 -6.24 -5.24 7.64
N ARG A 54 -5.77 -6.49 7.75
CA ARG A 54 -4.52 -6.82 8.41
C ARG A 54 -3.32 -6.20 7.68
N LEU A 55 -3.26 -6.31 6.37
CA LEU A 55 -2.19 -5.69 5.56
C LEU A 55 -2.22 -4.17 5.66
N ALA A 56 -3.39 -3.54 5.60
CA ALA A 56 -3.54 -2.11 5.81
C ALA A 56 -3.04 -1.70 7.21
N LYS A 57 -3.33 -2.49 8.26
CA LYS A 57 -2.83 -2.24 9.61
C LYS A 57 -1.31 -2.41 9.73
N THR A 58 -0.73 -3.41 9.05
CA THR A 58 0.73 -3.63 9.00
C THR A 58 1.43 -2.54 8.21
N SER A 59 0.82 -2.03 7.12
CA SER A 59 1.33 -0.92 6.33
C SER A 59 1.19 0.43 7.05
N ALA A 60 0.20 0.58 7.93
CA ALA A 60 0.01 1.77 8.76
C ALA A 60 0.84 1.74 10.05
N ARG A 61 1.42 0.59 10.41
CA ARG A 61 2.49 0.55 11.41
C ARG A 61 3.72 1.14 10.72
N PRO A 62 4.35 2.20 11.24
CA PRO A 62 5.60 2.68 10.68
C PRO A 62 6.59 1.52 10.77
N THR A 63 6.89 0.94 9.61
CA THR A 63 8.03 0.06 9.44
C THR A 63 9.25 0.93 9.67
N THR A 64 9.78 0.93 10.89
CA THR A 64 11.24 0.96 11.02
C THR A 64 11.75 -0.12 10.06
N PRO A 65 12.48 0.25 9.00
CA PRO A 65 12.86 -0.70 7.97
C PRO A 65 13.63 -1.85 8.62
N PRO A 66 13.48 -3.09 8.12
CA PRO A 66 14.37 -4.18 8.48
C PRO A 66 15.79 -3.67 8.29
N LYS A 67 16.56 -3.74 9.37
CA LYS A 67 17.99 -3.50 9.36
C LYS A 67 18.58 -4.56 8.43
N GLU A 68 18.75 -4.23 7.16
CA GLU A 68 19.75 -4.89 6.33
C GLU A 68 21.06 -4.75 7.12
N GLU A 69 21.59 -5.90 7.48
CA GLU A 69 22.88 -6.05 8.12
C GLU A 69 23.96 -5.68 7.11
N ASP A 70 24.14 -4.38 6.88
CA ASP A 70 25.34 -3.84 6.26
C ASP A 70 25.93 -2.78 7.20
N GLU A 71 26.90 -3.26 7.98
CA GLU A 71 27.92 -2.58 8.76
C GLU A 71 27.54 -1.53 9.84
N PRO A 72 28.05 -1.69 11.08
CA PRO A 72 27.96 -0.68 12.11
C PRO A 72 29.06 0.36 11.91
N GLN A 73 28.87 1.31 11.00
CA GLN A 73 29.55 2.60 11.11
C GLN A 73 28.50 3.64 11.47
N GLY A 74 28.29 3.80 12.79
CA GLY A 74 27.43 4.84 13.34
C GLY A 74 27.69 6.16 12.62
N LEU A 75 26.67 6.63 11.89
CA LEU A 75 26.71 7.87 11.11
C LEU A 75 26.91 9.03 12.07
N ARG A 76 28.18 9.33 12.36
CA ARG A 76 28.56 10.33 13.35
C ARG A 76 28.45 11.70 12.72
N PHE A 77 27.39 12.43 13.07
CA PHE A 77 27.21 13.81 12.64
C PHE A 77 28.15 14.76 13.40
N ARG A 78 28.86 15.60 12.65
CA ARG A 78 29.67 16.72 13.14
C ARG A 78 29.19 17.99 12.44
N ALA A 79 28.83 19.01 13.22
CA ALA A 79 28.34 20.30 12.70
C ALA A 79 29.36 20.96 11.75
N ASP A 80 30.63 21.02 12.17
CA ASP A 80 31.71 21.61 11.36
C ASP A 80 31.94 20.87 10.05
N GLY A 81 31.83 19.54 10.08
CA GLY A 81 31.96 18.68 8.90
C GLY A 81 30.82 18.87 7.91
N PHE A 82 29.61 19.15 8.40
CA PHE A 82 28.45 19.46 7.58
C PHE A 82 28.55 20.85 6.94
N ALA A 83 28.97 21.87 7.70
CA ALA A 83 29.23 23.20 7.14
C ALA A 83 30.34 23.15 6.06
N SER A 84 31.38 22.35 6.29
CA SER A 84 32.46 22.12 5.31
C SER A 84 31.96 21.41 4.06
N LEU A 85 31.06 20.43 4.20
CA LEU A 85 30.42 19.74 3.08
C LEU A 85 29.61 20.70 2.21
N ARG A 86 28.83 21.60 2.83
CA ARG A 86 28.08 22.63 2.11
C ARG A 86 29.00 23.56 1.33
N LYS A 87 30.08 24.03 1.95
CA LYS A 87 31.10 24.86 1.30
C LYS A 87 31.77 24.12 0.13
N LYS A 88 32.07 22.82 0.30
CA LYS A 88 32.66 21.97 -0.76
C LYS A 88 31.77 21.88 -2.00
N PHE A 89 30.45 21.78 -1.80
CA PHE A 89 29.51 21.79 -2.91
C PHE A 89 29.22 23.20 -3.46
N GLY A 90 29.54 24.26 -2.71
CA GLY A 90 29.32 25.64 -3.13
C GLY A 90 27.86 26.05 -3.14
N VAL A 91 27.03 25.39 -2.32
CA VAL A 91 25.58 25.60 -2.27
C VAL A 91 25.16 26.43 -1.07
N SER A 92 24.09 27.21 -1.21
CA SER A 92 23.51 27.98 -0.10
C SER A 92 22.88 27.04 0.95
N ALA A 93 22.61 27.57 2.14
CA ALA A 93 21.87 26.82 3.16
C ALA A 93 20.47 26.43 2.67
N THR A 94 19.84 27.27 1.83
CA THR A 94 18.53 27.00 1.24
C THR A 94 18.58 25.86 0.22
N GLN A 95 19.59 25.84 -0.64
CA GLN A 95 19.81 24.76 -1.60
C GLN A 95 20.14 23.44 -0.88
N MET A 96 20.95 23.51 0.18
CA MET A 96 21.22 22.32 1.01
C MET A 96 19.95 21.79 1.68
N ALA A 97 19.07 22.68 2.14
CA ALA A 97 17.79 22.31 2.74
C ALA A 97 16.86 21.64 1.72
N GLN A 98 16.79 22.16 0.50
CA GLN A 98 16.07 21.56 -0.63
C GLN A 98 16.60 20.16 -0.96
N LEU A 99 17.92 20.00 -1.06
CA LEU A 99 18.55 18.72 -1.34
C LEU A 99 18.28 17.65 -0.27
N LEU A 100 18.11 18.09 0.98
CA LEU A 100 17.84 17.22 2.13
C LEU A 100 16.33 17.07 2.44
N GLY A 101 15.45 17.81 1.75
CA GLY A 101 14.01 17.84 2.02
C GLY A 101 13.64 18.39 3.40
N VAL A 102 14.41 19.35 3.92
CA VAL A 102 14.19 19.96 5.25
C VAL A 102 14.03 21.48 5.17
N SER A 103 13.64 22.11 6.28
CA SER A 103 13.55 23.57 6.34
C SER A 103 14.93 24.22 6.43
N ASN A 104 15.08 25.41 5.85
CA ASN A 104 16.31 26.22 5.92
C ASN A 104 16.81 26.39 7.36
N GLN A 105 15.87 26.64 8.29
CA GLN A 105 16.16 26.82 9.71
C GLN A 105 16.82 25.57 10.33
N SER A 106 16.44 24.38 9.88
CA SER A 106 17.00 23.12 10.38
C SER A 106 18.48 22.97 9.99
N VAL A 107 18.83 23.34 8.76
CA VAL A 107 20.23 23.36 8.28
C VAL A 107 21.07 24.33 9.13
N TYR A 108 20.58 25.54 9.40
CA TYR A 108 21.27 26.49 10.28
C TYR A 108 21.42 25.96 11.71
N HIS A 109 20.38 25.36 12.29
CA HIS A 109 20.46 24.79 13.63
C HIS A 109 21.42 23.59 13.73
N TRP A 110 21.66 22.87 12.64
CA TRP A 110 22.64 21.79 12.60
C TRP A 110 24.07 22.29 12.40
N GLU A 111 24.27 23.30 11.54
CA GLU A 111 25.57 23.96 11.34
C GLU A 111 26.05 24.66 12.62
N THR A 112 25.13 25.25 13.38
CA THR A 112 25.43 25.92 14.67
C THR A 112 25.44 24.97 15.87
N GLY A 113 25.12 23.69 15.66
CA GLY A 113 25.06 22.69 16.74
C GLY A 113 23.89 22.85 17.72
N LYS A 114 22.96 23.79 17.49
CA LYS A 114 21.77 24.01 18.32
C LYS A 114 20.82 22.81 18.37
N SER A 115 20.82 21.98 17.31
CA SER A 115 20.06 20.74 17.28
C SER A 115 20.80 19.66 16.50
N ARG A 116 20.43 18.39 16.69
CA ARG A 116 21.03 17.25 15.99
C ARG A 116 20.02 16.64 15.02
N PRO A 117 20.43 16.26 13.80
CA PRO A 117 19.55 15.59 12.84
C PRO A 117 19.09 14.23 13.38
N ARG A 118 17.83 13.89 13.12
CA ARG A 118 17.22 12.59 13.45
C ARG A 118 17.78 11.49 12.53
N ALA A 119 17.56 10.22 12.87
CA ALA A 119 18.09 9.07 12.13
C ALA A 119 17.81 9.12 10.62
N ALA A 120 16.59 9.46 10.21
CA ALA A 120 16.24 9.62 8.78
C ALA A 120 17.03 10.75 8.09
N GLN A 121 17.27 11.85 8.80
CA GLN A 121 18.03 13.01 8.29
C GLN A 121 19.54 12.70 8.22
N LEU A 122 20.06 11.88 9.15
CA LEU A 122 21.44 11.39 9.09
C LEU A 122 21.69 10.54 7.85
N GLN A 123 20.73 9.67 7.49
CA GLN A 123 20.80 8.88 6.26
C GLN A 123 20.76 9.77 5.01
N ALA A 124 19.88 10.79 4.98
CA ALA A 124 19.84 11.76 3.90
C ALA A 124 21.18 12.53 3.75
N ILE A 125 21.77 12.98 4.85
CA ILE A 125 23.08 13.65 4.85
C ILE A 125 24.18 12.69 4.37
N ALA A 126 24.13 11.41 4.75
CA ALA A 126 25.07 10.39 4.29
C ALA A 126 24.97 10.16 2.78
N ALA A 127 23.75 10.09 2.25
CA ALA A 127 23.50 9.97 0.83
C ALA A 127 24.06 11.18 0.07
N VAL A 128 23.80 12.41 0.55
CA VAL A 128 24.34 13.64 -0.03
C VAL A 128 25.87 13.68 0.02
N ARG A 129 26.50 13.18 1.08
CA ARG A 129 27.96 13.12 1.19
C ARG A 129 28.60 12.19 0.14
N LYS A 130 27.88 11.17 -0.33
CA LYS A 130 28.32 10.27 -1.41
C LYS A 130 28.16 10.88 -2.80
N LEU A 131 27.42 11.99 -2.94
CA LEU A 131 27.21 12.65 -4.23
C LEU A 131 28.41 13.52 -4.64
N GLY A 132 28.66 13.58 -5.95
CA GLY A 132 29.61 14.51 -6.55
C GLY A 132 28.98 15.90 -6.76
N LYS A 133 29.82 16.94 -6.89
CA LYS A 133 29.38 18.33 -7.14
C LYS A 133 28.46 18.46 -8.37
N LYS A 134 28.71 17.66 -9.43
CA LYS A 134 27.87 17.61 -10.64
C LYS A 134 26.46 17.08 -10.35
N GLN A 135 26.37 15.97 -9.63
CA GLN A 135 25.08 15.36 -9.24
C GLN A 135 24.27 16.25 -8.29
N VAL A 136 24.96 17.00 -7.41
CA VAL A 136 24.29 17.99 -6.55
C VAL A 136 23.68 19.12 -7.40
N ALA A 137 24.41 19.63 -8.40
CA ALA A 137 23.90 20.64 -9.31
C ALA A 137 22.71 20.14 -10.15
N GLU A 138 22.78 18.90 -10.66
CA GLU A 138 21.68 18.27 -11.40
C GLU A 138 20.43 18.10 -10.53
N ARG A 139 20.57 17.66 -9.29
CA ARG A 139 19.44 17.53 -8.36
C ARG A 139 18.84 18.87 -7.97
N LEU A 140 19.67 19.90 -7.80
CA LEU A 140 19.18 21.26 -7.56
C LEU A 140 18.48 21.84 -8.78
N ALA A 141 18.96 21.54 -9.99
CA ALA A 141 18.30 21.92 -11.24
C ALA A 141 16.96 21.20 -11.42
N ALA A 142 16.89 19.89 -11.11
CA ALA A 142 15.66 19.12 -11.13
C ALA A 142 14.63 19.64 -10.11
N HIS A 143 15.06 19.97 -8.89
CA HIS A 143 14.20 20.59 -7.89
C HIS A 143 13.81 22.03 -8.22
N ALA A 144 14.61 22.77 -9.01
CA ALA A 144 14.24 24.09 -9.51
C ALA A 144 13.17 24.03 -10.63
N GLN A 145 13.02 22.88 -11.30
CA GLN A 145 12.00 22.64 -12.33
C GLN A 145 10.68 22.12 -11.77
N GLU A 146 10.63 21.71 -10.49
CA GLU A 146 9.39 21.54 -9.73
C GLU A 146 9.11 22.82 -8.94
N PRO A 147 8.49 23.87 -9.52
CA PRO A 147 8.00 24.96 -8.71
C PRO A 147 6.89 24.39 -7.83
N THR A 148 7.17 24.42 -6.53
CA THR A 148 6.22 24.45 -5.41
C THR A 148 4.81 24.86 -5.82
N ALA A 149 3.97 23.88 -6.16
CA ALA A 149 2.52 24.02 -6.17
C ALA A 149 2.01 23.66 -4.77
N LYS A 150 2.04 24.64 -3.86
CA LYS A 150 1.07 24.84 -2.76
C LYS A 150 1.45 26.04 -1.91
#